data_AF-E9G6F0-F1
#
_entry.id   AF-E9G6F0-F1
#
_cell.length_a   1.000
_cell.length_b   1.000
_cell.length_c   1.000
_cell.angle_alpha   90.00
_cell.angle_beta   90.00
_cell.angle_gamma   90.00
#
_symmetry.space_group_name_H-M   'P 1'
#
loop_
_entity.id
_entity.type
_entity.pdbx_description
1 polymer ?
#
loop_
_entity_poly.entity_id
_entity_poly.type
_entity_poly.pdbx_seq_one_letter_code
_entity_poly.pdbx_strand_id
1 'polypeptide(L)'
;MQNRLITFESGRQSCCRYRQNYDQIQGEIFSFYLSRLLGLRNLPPSSLGLVRPQDRQWINVQSSLSQAQWTEDRPVVYTQFLNDLEPAYIPVQFRGRDRHLNPSDVQRHNLQETASRDELLTLAQWSDLLILDYLTANLDRMVNNLYNMQWNPAMMDSPAHNLARDSKTGLLVFLDNESGLLHGYRLLDKYEMYHKSLLDSLCVFRRTTVDALRQLQSQKNVGKLLRHMFETRDQSLLDFLPFLPEKSIKTLNYRIDQVLEQVTKCQSLYGA
;
A
#
# COMPACT_ATOMS: atom_id res chain seq x y z
N MET A 1 -21.71 5.59 -4.55
CA MET A 1 -20.57 5.56 -3.59
C MET A 1 -19.42 6.34 -4.18
N GLN A 2 -19.32 7.63 -3.87
CA GLN A 2 -18.26 8.50 -4.40
C GLN A 2 -17.32 8.90 -3.27
N ASN A 3 -16.03 8.93 -3.57
CA ASN A 3 -15.04 9.59 -2.71
C ASN A 3 -15.40 11.07 -2.63
N ARG A 4 -15.22 11.67 -1.45
CA ARG A 4 -15.49 13.10 -1.23
C ARG A 4 -14.22 13.79 -0.79
N LEU A 5 -13.92 14.94 -1.40
CA LEU A 5 -12.93 15.85 -0.85
C LEU A 5 -13.57 16.58 0.33
N ILE A 6 -12.94 16.49 1.50
CA ILE A 6 -13.34 17.22 2.69
C ILE A 6 -12.29 18.27 3.04
N THR A 7 -12.74 19.39 3.60
CA THR A 7 -11.89 20.46 4.09
C THR A 7 -12.18 20.66 5.57
N PHE A 8 -11.17 20.49 6.42
CA PHE A 8 -11.27 20.72 7.86
C PHE A 8 -11.28 22.22 8.17
N GLU A 9 -11.71 22.61 9.38
CA GLU A 9 -11.68 24.02 9.85
C GLU A 9 -10.27 24.65 9.72
N SER A 10 -9.21 23.84 9.81
CA SER A 10 -7.82 24.27 9.61
C SER A 10 -7.44 24.58 8.15
N GLY A 11 -8.35 24.40 7.20
CA GLY A 11 -8.07 24.48 5.76
C GLY A 11 -7.37 23.25 5.17
N ARG A 12 -6.94 22.30 6.02
CA ARG A 12 -6.37 21.01 5.55
C ARG A 12 -7.44 20.19 4.83
N GLN A 13 -7.02 19.46 3.80
CA GLN A 13 -7.91 18.65 2.98
C GLN A 13 -7.65 17.15 3.14
N SER A 14 -8.70 16.35 2.94
CA SER A 14 -8.62 14.90 2.94
C SER A 14 -9.58 14.28 1.93
N CYS A 15 -9.17 13.18 1.30
CA CYS A 15 -10.06 12.27 0.62
C CYS A 15 -10.80 11.43 1.66
N CYS A 16 -12.11 11.64 1.79
CA CYS A 16 -12.99 10.81 2.59
C CYS A 16 -13.61 9.71 1.73
N ARG A 17 -13.41 8.46 2.14
CA ARG A 17 -13.88 7.27 1.41
C ARG A 17 -14.95 6.53 2.21
N TYR A 18 -16.11 6.37 1.58
CA TYR A 18 -17.23 5.58 2.06
C TYR A 18 -17.39 4.33 1.19
N ARG A 19 -17.54 3.17 1.83
CA ARG A 19 -17.76 1.89 1.14
C ARG A 19 -18.83 1.07 1.82
N GLN A 20 -19.62 0.37 1.01
CA GLN A 20 -20.59 -0.63 1.49
C GLN A 20 -19.90 -1.90 2.04
N ASN A 21 -18.73 -2.25 1.52
CA ASN A 21 -17.95 -3.37 2.03
C ASN A 21 -16.94 -2.88 3.07
N TYR A 22 -16.90 -3.54 4.24
CA TYR A 22 -15.90 -3.26 5.27
C TYR A 22 -14.49 -3.66 4.84
N ASP A 23 -14.35 -4.70 4.01
CA ASP A 23 -13.04 -5.17 3.54
C ASP A 23 -12.20 -4.04 2.92
N GLN A 24 -12.85 -3.11 2.21
CA GLN A 24 -12.17 -1.98 1.56
C GLN A 24 -11.70 -0.93 2.57
N ILE A 25 -12.55 -0.60 3.55
CA ILE A 25 -12.20 0.30 4.66
C ILE A 25 -11.04 -0.28 5.47
N GLN A 26 -11.15 -1.57 5.80
CA GLN A 26 -10.12 -2.32 6.52
C GLN A 26 -8.83 -2.44 5.70
N GLY A 27 -8.93 -2.71 4.39
CA GLY A 27 -7.80 -2.77 3.46
C GLY A 27 -6.99 -1.47 3.48
N GLU A 28 -7.64 -0.33 3.37
CA GLU A 28 -6.98 0.98 3.40
C GLU A 28 -6.31 1.25 4.77
N ILE A 29 -7.07 1.14 5.88
CA ILE A 29 -6.55 1.53 7.20
C ILE A 29 -5.47 0.56 7.72
N PHE A 30 -5.65 -0.75 7.54
CA PHE A 30 -4.65 -1.72 8.01
C PHE A 30 -3.43 -1.77 7.09
N SER A 31 -3.55 -1.43 5.80
CA SER A 31 -2.37 -1.19 4.95
C SER A 31 -1.58 0.03 5.42
N PHE A 32 -2.27 1.10 5.84
CA PHE A 32 -1.62 2.25 6.48
C PHE A 32 -0.90 1.85 7.78
N TYR A 33 -1.54 1.10 8.68
CA TYR A 33 -0.89 0.65 9.91
C TYR A 33 0.30 -0.27 9.67
N LEU A 34 0.16 -1.23 8.75
CA LEU A 34 1.27 -2.09 8.34
C LEU A 34 2.44 -1.27 7.80
N SER A 35 2.17 -0.26 6.96
CA SER A 35 3.21 0.63 6.44
C SER A 35 4.00 1.33 7.54
N ARG A 36 3.35 1.70 8.66
CA ARG A 36 4.02 2.31 9.81
C ARG A 36 4.89 1.32 10.56
N LEU A 37 4.43 0.07 10.72
CA LEU A 37 5.25 -1.00 11.29
C LEU A 37 6.49 -1.29 10.45
N LEU A 38 6.38 -1.15 9.12
CA LEU A 38 7.48 -1.33 8.18
C LEU A 38 8.38 -0.09 8.02
N GLY A 39 8.07 1.02 8.71
CA GLY A 39 8.81 2.28 8.59
C GLY A 39 8.61 3.01 7.25
N LEU A 40 7.61 2.62 6.46
CA LEU A 40 7.31 3.23 5.17
C LEU A 40 6.58 4.57 5.39
N ARG A 41 6.99 5.58 4.61
CA ARG A 41 6.37 6.91 4.59
C ARG A 41 5.53 7.17 3.34
N ASN A 42 5.51 6.21 2.43
CA ASN A 42 4.90 6.28 1.11
C ASN A 42 3.37 6.30 1.14
N LEU A 43 2.73 5.84 2.22
CA LEU A 43 1.28 5.96 2.38
C LEU A 43 0.94 7.30 3.04
N PRO A 44 0.00 8.08 2.47
CA PRO A 44 -0.49 9.28 3.13
C PRO A 44 -1.06 8.94 4.52
N PRO A 45 -0.99 9.86 5.49
CA PRO A 45 -1.68 9.71 6.76
C PRO A 45 -3.17 9.39 6.55
N SER A 46 -3.61 8.29 7.17
CA SER A 46 -4.99 7.83 7.14
C SER A 46 -5.54 7.66 8.56
N SER A 47 -6.83 7.92 8.73
CA SER A 47 -7.57 7.79 9.99
C SER A 47 -9.00 7.37 9.72
N LEU A 48 -9.67 6.76 10.71
CA LEU A 48 -11.08 6.40 10.60
C LEU A 48 -11.99 7.51 11.12
N GLY A 49 -13.21 7.53 10.60
CA GLY A 49 -14.32 8.32 11.11
C GLY A 49 -15.62 7.54 11.03
N LEU A 50 -16.62 7.99 11.78
CA LEU A 50 -17.96 7.44 11.73
C LEU A 50 -18.92 8.50 11.20
N VAL A 51 -19.75 8.15 10.23
CA VAL A 51 -20.80 9.05 9.72
C VAL A 51 -21.87 9.22 10.81
N ARG A 52 -21.88 10.40 11.44
CA ARG A 52 -22.79 10.77 12.53
C ARG A 52 -23.39 12.15 12.24
N PRO A 53 -24.47 12.27 11.45
CA PRO A 53 -24.95 13.55 10.93
C PRO A 53 -25.19 14.65 11.99
N GLN A 54 -25.46 14.25 13.23
CA GLN A 54 -25.76 15.11 14.37
C GLN A 54 -24.50 15.57 15.12
N ASP A 55 -23.35 14.93 14.88
CA ASP A 55 -22.08 15.35 15.50
C ASP A 55 -21.59 16.66 14.89
N ARG A 56 -20.87 17.46 15.69
CA ARG A 56 -20.30 18.75 15.28
C ARG A 56 -19.52 18.70 13.96
N GLN A 57 -18.84 17.58 13.69
CA GLN A 57 -18.03 17.42 12.46
C GLN A 57 -18.87 17.26 11.18
N TRP A 58 -20.14 16.84 11.31
CA TRP A 58 -21.02 16.53 10.18
C TRP A 58 -22.23 17.48 10.05
N ILE A 59 -22.60 18.17 11.14
CA ILE A 59 -23.83 18.97 11.23
C ILE A 59 -23.94 20.02 10.11
N ASN A 60 -22.82 20.61 9.70
CA ASN A 60 -22.78 21.65 8.66
C ASN A 60 -22.71 21.09 7.22
N VAL A 61 -22.59 19.77 7.05
CA VAL A 61 -22.47 19.10 5.75
C VAL A 61 -23.54 18.02 5.53
N GLN A 62 -24.63 18.05 6.30
CA GLN A 62 -25.73 17.09 6.21
C GLN A 62 -26.35 17.00 4.81
N SER A 63 -26.50 18.12 4.11
CA SER A 63 -27.00 18.12 2.73
C SER A 63 -26.08 17.35 1.78
N SER A 64 -24.76 17.52 1.94
CA SER A 64 -23.75 16.78 1.18
C SER A 64 -23.75 15.29 1.52
N LEU A 65 -23.98 14.92 2.79
CA LEU A 65 -24.14 13.52 3.21
C LEU A 65 -25.35 12.87 2.54
N SER A 66 -26.51 13.55 2.56
CA SER A 66 -27.74 13.09 1.92
C SER A 66 -27.56 12.92 0.41
N GLN A 67 -26.93 13.89 -0.27
CA GLN A 67 -26.61 13.79 -1.70
C GLN A 67 -25.62 12.65 -1.99
N ALA A 68 -24.69 12.37 -1.07
CA ALA A 68 -23.76 11.26 -1.19
C ALA A 68 -24.40 9.90 -0.87
N GLN A 69 -25.62 9.88 -0.33
CA GLN A 69 -26.33 8.70 0.14
C GLN A 69 -25.52 7.91 1.17
N TRP A 70 -24.82 8.61 2.07
CA TRP A 70 -24.06 7.99 3.14
C TRP A 70 -25.00 7.67 4.30
N THR A 71 -24.92 6.43 4.79
CA THR A 71 -25.72 6.02 5.94
C THR A 71 -25.04 6.42 7.24
N GLU A 72 -25.85 6.75 8.25
CA GLU A 72 -25.40 6.88 9.63
C GLU A 72 -24.73 5.57 10.09
N ASP A 73 -23.80 5.70 11.03
CA ASP A 73 -23.05 4.62 11.68
C ASP A 73 -22.17 3.82 10.74
N ARG A 74 -21.88 4.40 9.57
CA ARG A 74 -20.93 3.82 8.64
C ARG A 74 -19.51 4.36 8.88
N PRO A 75 -18.52 3.47 9.04
CA PRO A 75 -17.11 3.83 8.99
C PRO A 75 -16.72 4.43 7.64
N VAL A 76 -15.87 5.46 7.70
CA VAL A 76 -15.20 6.09 6.56
C VAL A 76 -13.71 6.17 6.84
N VAL A 77 -12.90 6.21 5.77
CA VAL A 77 -11.47 6.50 5.89
C VAL A 77 -11.19 7.91 5.40
N TYR A 78 -10.52 8.71 6.21
CA TYR A 78 -9.91 9.97 5.80
C TYR A 78 -8.46 9.71 5.45
N THR A 79 -8.07 9.97 4.21
CA THR A 79 -6.67 9.93 3.75
C THR A 79 -6.25 11.35 3.40
N GLN A 80 -5.10 11.80 3.89
CA GLN A 80 -4.61 13.15 3.62
C GLN A 80 -4.63 13.44 2.11
N PHE A 81 -5.21 14.58 1.72
CA PHE A 81 -5.15 15.05 0.35
C PHE A 81 -3.76 15.60 0.06
N LEU A 82 -3.18 15.20 -1.07
CA LEU A 82 -1.86 15.63 -1.51
C LEU A 82 -2.00 16.38 -2.83
N ASN A 83 -1.32 17.52 -2.90
CA ASN A 83 -1.23 18.33 -4.10
C ASN A 83 0.01 17.94 -4.91
N ASP A 84 0.08 18.44 -6.15
CA ASP A 84 1.29 18.39 -6.97
C ASP A 84 1.82 16.96 -7.22
N LEU A 85 0.88 16.01 -7.37
CA LEU A 85 1.17 14.62 -7.70
C LEU A 85 1.30 14.43 -9.21
N GLU A 86 2.36 13.74 -9.61
CA GLU A 86 2.64 13.33 -10.99
C GLU A 86 2.42 11.82 -11.16
N PRO A 87 2.04 11.35 -12.37
CA PRO A 87 1.96 9.92 -12.64
C PRO A 87 3.31 9.21 -12.42
N ALA A 88 3.29 8.06 -11.73
CA ALA A 88 4.49 7.26 -11.52
C ALA A 88 4.61 6.16 -12.59
N TYR A 89 5.62 6.27 -13.45
CA TYR A 89 5.90 5.29 -14.48
C TYR A 89 6.68 4.10 -13.94
N ILE A 90 6.33 2.90 -14.40
CA ILE A 90 6.98 1.65 -14.00
C ILE A 90 8.44 1.67 -14.49
N PRO A 91 9.45 1.42 -13.64
CA PRO A 91 10.84 1.34 -14.07
C PRO A 91 11.08 0.21 -15.06
N VAL A 92 12.02 0.39 -15.99
CA VAL A 92 12.34 -0.59 -17.04
C VAL A 92 12.68 -1.98 -16.49
N GLN A 93 13.28 -2.03 -15.30
CA GLN A 93 13.61 -3.23 -14.52
C GLN A 93 12.38 -4.11 -14.25
N PHE A 94 11.18 -3.52 -14.27
CA PHE A 94 9.93 -4.20 -13.96
C PHE A 94 8.98 -4.32 -15.16
N ARG A 95 9.35 -3.92 -16.38
CA ARG A 95 8.43 -3.96 -17.55
C ARG A 95 8.51 -5.25 -18.36
N GLY A 96 9.70 -5.84 -18.47
CA GLY A 96 10.00 -6.96 -19.38
C GLY A 96 9.44 -8.32 -18.95
N ARG A 97 9.87 -9.39 -19.62
CA ARG A 97 9.67 -10.78 -19.13
C ARG A 97 10.80 -11.21 -18.20
N ASP A 98 11.98 -10.65 -18.43
CA ASP A 98 13.22 -10.75 -17.68
C ASP A 98 13.26 -9.73 -16.52
N ARG A 99 12.12 -9.41 -15.90
CA ARG A 99 12.06 -8.42 -14.82
C ARG A 99 13.00 -8.82 -13.70
N HIS A 100 13.89 -7.92 -13.32
CA HIS A 100 14.74 -8.09 -12.17
C HIS A 100 15.23 -6.75 -11.65
N LEU A 101 15.40 -6.67 -10.33
CA LEU A 101 16.16 -5.64 -9.66
C LEU A 101 17.17 -6.33 -8.74
N ASN A 102 18.40 -6.48 -9.21
CA ASN A 102 19.50 -7.13 -8.50
C ASN A 102 20.68 -6.16 -8.29
N PRO A 103 21.68 -6.54 -7.47
CA PRO A 103 22.84 -5.68 -7.21
C PRO A 103 23.63 -5.29 -8.47
N SER A 104 23.68 -6.14 -9.51
CA SER A 104 24.34 -5.81 -10.77
C SER A 104 23.61 -4.69 -11.53
N ASP A 105 22.28 -4.60 -11.42
CA ASP A 105 21.52 -3.47 -11.97
C ASP A 105 21.89 -2.16 -11.30
N VAL A 106 22.01 -2.17 -9.98
CA VAL A 106 22.42 -1.01 -9.18
C VAL A 106 23.87 -0.63 -9.49
N GLN A 107 24.77 -1.61 -9.63
CA GLN A 107 26.16 -1.35 -10.00
C GLN A 107 26.28 -0.76 -11.41
N ARG A 108 25.51 -1.26 -12.39
CA ARG A 108 25.48 -0.69 -13.74
C ARG A 108 25.03 0.77 -13.74
N HIS A 109 24.05 1.12 -12.90
CA HIS A 109 23.68 2.51 -12.68
C HIS A 109 24.85 3.31 -12.09
N ASN A 110 25.49 2.83 -11.02
CA ASN A 110 26.64 3.53 -10.43
C ASN A 110 27.83 3.75 -11.40
N LEU A 111 28.00 2.85 -12.38
CA LEU A 111 29.06 2.93 -13.39
C LEU A 111 28.72 3.86 -14.55
N GLN A 112 27.43 4.13 -14.79
CA GLN A 112 27.02 5.17 -15.72
C GLN A 112 27.13 6.51 -14.99
N GLU A 113 28.10 7.35 -15.35
CA GLU A 113 28.33 8.68 -14.74
C GLU A 113 27.07 9.59 -14.74
N THR A 114 26.03 9.21 -15.49
CA THR A 114 24.74 9.88 -15.60
C THR A 114 23.63 9.30 -14.73
N ALA A 115 23.80 8.15 -14.05
CA ALA A 115 22.74 7.61 -13.21
C ALA A 115 22.56 8.49 -11.99
N SER A 116 21.40 9.13 -11.90
CA SER A 116 21.14 10.06 -10.82
C SER A 116 20.88 9.28 -9.53
N ARG A 117 21.36 9.81 -8.39
CA ARG A 117 20.96 9.34 -7.05
C ARG A 117 19.44 9.14 -6.95
N ASP A 118 18.66 9.96 -7.66
CA ASP A 118 17.20 9.92 -7.69
C ASP A 118 16.64 8.65 -8.35
N GLU A 119 17.33 8.06 -9.33
CA GLU A 119 16.94 6.78 -9.94
C GLU A 119 17.09 5.63 -8.95
N LEU A 120 18.20 5.58 -8.20
CA LEU A 120 18.41 4.58 -7.17
C LEU A 120 17.40 4.71 -6.02
N LEU A 121 17.11 5.95 -5.61
CA LEU A 121 16.06 6.23 -4.63
C LEU A 121 14.68 5.78 -5.16
N THR A 122 14.41 6.01 -6.44
CA THR A 122 13.18 5.56 -7.09
C THR A 122 13.08 4.03 -7.07
N LEU A 123 14.13 3.30 -7.49
CA LEU A 123 14.16 1.83 -7.46
C LEU A 123 13.99 1.27 -6.04
N ALA A 124 14.59 1.91 -5.04
CA ALA A 124 14.40 1.51 -3.63
C ALA A 124 12.94 1.69 -3.18
N GLN A 125 12.27 2.76 -3.62
CA GLN A 125 10.83 2.97 -3.33
C GLN A 125 9.94 1.97 -4.07
N TRP A 126 10.28 1.60 -5.30
CA TRP A 126 9.59 0.53 -6.03
C TRP A 126 9.77 -0.85 -5.38
N SER A 127 10.95 -1.14 -4.83
CA SER A 127 11.17 -2.35 -4.03
C SER A 127 10.23 -2.38 -2.81
N ASP A 128 10.15 -1.28 -2.05
CA ASP A 128 9.22 -1.18 -0.92
C ASP A 128 7.74 -1.28 -1.33
N LEU A 129 7.37 -0.71 -2.49
CA LEU A 129 6.03 -0.85 -3.06
C LEU A 129 5.70 -2.32 -3.30
N LEU A 130 6.57 -3.04 -4.01
CA LEU A 130 6.35 -4.43 -4.37
C LEU A 130 6.33 -5.34 -3.12
N ILE A 131 7.11 -5.03 -2.09
CA ILE A 131 7.03 -5.71 -0.79
C ILE A 131 5.67 -5.45 -0.14
N LEU A 132 5.22 -4.19 -0.05
CA LEU A 132 3.93 -3.88 0.58
C LEU A 132 2.76 -4.50 -0.19
N ASP A 133 2.75 -4.38 -1.51
CA ASP A 133 1.73 -4.97 -2.38
C ASP A 133 1.76 -6.50 -2.30
N TYR A 134 2.94 -7.11 -2.19
CA TYR A 134 3.05 -8.55 -1.90
C TYR A 134 2.39 -8.86 -0.56
N LEU A 135 2.83 -8.25 0.54
CA LEU A 135 2.33 -8.53 1.90
C LEU A 135 0.81 -8.35 2.00
N THR A 136 0.27 -7.29 1.40
CA THR A 136 -1.15 -6.98 1.42
C THR A 136 -1.94 -7.68 0.32
N ALA A 137 -1.29 -8.32 -0.65
CA ALA A 137 -1.93 -8.80 -1.88
C ALA A 137 -2.73 -7.69 -2.61
N ASN A 138 -2.22 -6.45 -2.59
CA ASN A 138 -2.83 -5.34 -3.31
C ASN A 138 -2.67 -5.57 -4.82
N LEU A 139 -3.79 -5.80 -5.49
CA LEU A 139 -3.82 -6.15 -6.89
C LEU A 139 -3.88 -4.92 -7.81
N ASP A 140 -4.30 -3.77 -7.30
CA ASP A 140 -4.76 -2.64 -8.12
C ASP A 140 -3.64 -1.70 -8.58
N ARG A 141 -2.44 -2.26 -8.74
CA ARG A 141 -1.23 -1.57 -9.20
C ARG A 141 -0.46 -2.44 -10.16
N MET A 142 0.73 -2.90 -9.76
CA MET A 142 1.61 -3.70 -10.61
C MET A 142 0.99 -5.02 -11.06
N VAL A 143 0.26 -5.70 -10.17
CA VAL A 143 -0.44 -6.95 -10.54
C VAL A 143 -1.52 -6.70 -11.58
N ASN A 144 -2.29 -5.62 -11.46
CA ASN A 144 -3.29 -5.25 -12.46
C ASN A 144 -2.63 -4.93 -13.81
N ASN A 145 -1.53 -4.17 -13.83
CA ASN A 145 -0.78 -3.92 -15.07
C ASN A 145 -0.28 -5.23 -15.70
N LEU A 146 0.34 -6.13 -14.91
CA LEU A 146 0.81 -7.44 -15.39
C LEU A 146 -0.32 -8.32 -15.91
N TYR A 147 -1.44 -8.40 -15.20
CA TYR A 147 -2.60 -9.18 -15.61
C TYR A 147 -3.17 -8.67 -16.94
N ASN A 148 -3.20 -7.35 -17.15
CA ASN A 148 -3.73 -6.76 -18.38
C ASN A 148 -2.74 -6.79 -19.56
N MET A 149 -1.45 -7.10 -19.35
CA MET A 149 -0.49 -7.26 -20.45
C MET A 149 -0.90 -8.31 -21.48
N GLN A 150 -1.67 -9.32 -21.06
CA GLN A 150 -2.17 -10.36 -21.95
C GLN A 150 -3.11 -9.81 -23.04
N TRP A 151 -3.75 -8.67 -22.80
CA TRP A 151 -4.65 -7.99 -23.72
C TRP A 151 -4.04 -6.75 -24.35
N ASN A 152 -3.15 -6.06 -23.62
CA ASN A 152 -2.45 -4.87 -24.09
C ASN A 152 -0.96 -4.92 -23.69
N PRO A 153 -0.03 -5.26 -24.62
CA PRO A 153 1.38 -5.34 -24.32
C PRO A 153 2.01 -4.03 -23.79
N ALA A 154 1.42 -2.88 -24.14
CA ALA A 154 1.89 -1.56 -23.69
C ALA A 154 1.43 -1.19 -22.26
N MET A 155 0.77 -2.10 -21.54
CA MET A 155 0.32 -1.83 -20.16
C MET A 155 1.47 -1.46 -19.21
N MET A 156 2.69 -1.94 -19.47
CA MET A 156 3.85 -1.64 -18.63
C MET A 156 4.55 -0.32 -18.96
N ASP A 157 4.18 0.32 -20.08
CA ASP A 157 4.65 1.65 -20.46
C ASP A 157 3.72 2.77 -19.94
N SER A 158 2.54 2.39 -19.45
CA SER A 158 1.62 3.29 -18.77
C SER A 158 2.06 3.55 -17.32
N PRO A 159 1.66 4.68 -16.73
CA PRO A 159 1.76 4.88 -15.28
C PRO A 159 1.12 3.72 -14.51
N ALA A 160 1.71 3.35 -13.37
CA ALA A 160 1.06 2.40 -12.49
C ALA A 160 -0.19 3.02 -11.88
N HIS A 161 -1.29 2.28 -11.93
CA HIS A 161 -2.54 2.70 -11.32
C HIS A 161 -2.35 2.93 -9.82
N ASN A 162 -3.08 3.90 -9.24
CA ASN A 162 -3.07 4.18 -7.81
C ASN A 162 -1.67 4.40 -7.20
N LEU A 163 -0.73 4.88 -8.03
CA LEU A 163 0.62 5.26 -7.65
C LEU A 163 0.94 6.61 -8.27
N ALA A 164 1.45 7.52 -7.44
CA ALA A 164 1.89 8.83 -7.89
C ALA A 164 3.28 9.14 -7.35
N ARG A 165 3.89 10.20 -7.87
CA ARG A 165 5.13 10.79 -7.36
C ARG A 165 4.84 12.21 -6.92
N ASP A 166 5.26 12.55 -5.71
CA ASP A 166 5.26 13.93 -5.25
C ASP A 166 6.34 14.70 -6.02
N SER A 167 5.93 15.70 -6.81
CA SER A 167 6.83 16.45 -7.71
C SER A 167 7.93 17.22 -6.97
N LYS A 168 7.72 17.57 -5.69
CA LYS A 168 8.65 18.37 -4.89
C LYS A 168 9.69 17.51 -4.19
N THR A 169 9.28 16.35 -3.71
CA THR A 169 10.11 15.47 -2.86
C THR A 169 10.62 14.23 -3.58
N GLY A 170 10.01 13.87 -4.73
CA GLY A 170 10.29 12.62 -5.43
C GLY A 170 9.78 11.37 -4.71
N LEU A 171 9.01 11.53 -3.62
CA LEU A 171 8.44 10.42 -2.87
C LEU A 171 7.33 9.74 -3.71
N LEU A 172 7.42 8.43 -3.88
CA LEU A 172 6.31 7.64 -4.40
C LEU A 172 5.20 7.56 -3.36
N VAL A 173 3.99 7.87 -3.78
CA VAL A 173 2.81 7.93 -2.94
C VAL A 173 1.88 6.77 -3.29
N PHE A 174 1.62 5.93 -2.29
CA PHE A 174 0.87 4.70 -2.43
C PHE A 174 -0.60 4.98 -2.10
N LEU A 175 -1.41 5.21 -3.15
CA LEU A 175 -2.80 5.60 -3.04
C LEU A 175 -3.74 4.40 -3.14
N ASP A 176 -4.93 4.50 -2.55
CA ASP A 176 -6.02 3.52 -2.72
C ASP A 176 -5.59 2.06 -2.49
N ASN A 177 -5.37 1.73 -1.22
CA ASN A 177 -4.96 0.42 -0.75
C ASN A 177 -6.18 -0.42 -0.30
N GLU A 178 -7.38 -0.06 -0.75
CA GLU A 178 -8.64 -0.71 -0.39
C GLU A 178 -8.71 -2.18 -0.83
N SER A 179 -8.01 -2.53 -1.91
CA SER A 179 -7.93 -3.90 -2.39
C SER A 179 -6.96 -4.77 -1.59
N GLY A 180 -6.20 -4.17 -0.66
CA GLY A 180 -5.25 -4.88 0.19
C GLY A 180 -5.89 -5.71 1.31
N LEU A 181 -5.09 -6.61 1.86
CA LEU A 181 -5.40 -7.53 2.94
C LEU A 181 -6.65 -8.36 2.64
N LEU A 182 -7.77 -8.10 3.29
CA LEU A 182 -8.99 -8.92 3.23
C LEU A 182 -9.44 -9.20 1.80
N HIS A 183 -9.60 -8.15 1.00
CA HIS A 183 -10.06 -8.29 -0.37
C HIS A 183 -9.02 -9.02 -1.22
N GLY A 184 -7.76 -8.59 -1.20
CA GLY A 184 -6.66 -9.19 -1.94
C GLY A 184 -6.42 -10.65 -1.58
N TYR A 185 -6.50 -11.00 -0.29
CA TYR A 185 -6.34 -12.36 0.22
C TYR A 185 -7.41 -13.32 -0.27
N ARG A 186 -8.64 -12.84 -0.53
CA ARG A 186 -9.71 -13.65 -1.15
C ARG A 186 -9.42 -13.98 -2.62
N LEU A 187 -8.52 -13.24 -3.26
CA LEU A 187 -8.22 -13.36 -4.67
C LEU A 187 -6.85 -13.99 -4.95
N LEU A 188 -6.15 -14.44 -3.90
CA LEU A 188 -4.82 -15.05 -4.02
C LEU A 188 -4.78 -16.25 -4.95
N ASP A 189 -5.80 -17.12 -4.93
CA ASP A 189 -5.87 -18.29 -5.83
C ASP A 189 -5.72 -17.90 -7.31
N LYS A 190 -6.16 -16.71 -7.68
CA LYS A 190 -6.06 -16.18 -9.05
C LYS A 190 -4.81 -15.33 -9.27
N TYR A 191 -4.42 -14.51 -8.30
CA TYR A 191 -3.42 -13.46 -8.51
C TYR A 191 -2.04 -13.72 -7.87
N GLU A 192 -1.90 -14.76 -7.04
CA GLU A 192 -0.65 -15.01 -6.31
C GLU A 192 0.54 -15.22 -7.23
N MET A 193 0.35 -15.84 -8.41
CA MET A 193 1.44 -16.03 -9.37
C MET A 193 2.06 -14.71 -9.83
N TYR A 194 1.28 -13.62 -9.93
CA TYR A 194 1.78 -12.31 -10.31
C TYR A 194 2.52 -11.64 -9.14
N HIS A 195 1.97 -11.73 -7.93
CA HIS A 195 2.64 -11.26 -6.71
C HIS A 195 3.98 -11.96 -6.51
N LYS A 196 4.01 -13.29 -6.64
CA LYS A 196 5.22 -14.09 -6.49
C LYS A 196 6.23 -13.79 -7.58
N SER A 197 5.80 -13.64 -8.84
CA SER A 197 6.70 -13.23 -9.93
C SER A 197 7.35 -11.86 -9.68
N LEU A 198 6.61 -10.91 -9.10
CA LEU A 198 7.16 -9.60 -8.74
C LEU A 198 8.13 -9.70 -7.56
N LEU A 199 7.79 -10.45 -6.51
CA LEU A 199 8.68 -10.67 -5.37
C LEU A 199 9.99 -11.35 -5.80
N ASP A 200 9.89 -12.39 -6.63
CA ASP A 200 11.03 -13.16 -7.12
C ASP A 200 11.98 -12.34 -8.00
N SER A 201 11.48 -11.24 -8.58
CA SER A 201 12.29 -10.28 -9.35
C SER A 201 13.17 -9.38 -8.47
N LEU A 202 12.92 -9.32 -7.15
CA LEU A 202 13.66 -8.45 -6.24
C LEU A 202 14.86 -9.15 -5.62
N CYS A 203 16.02 -8.51 -5.72
CA CYS A 203 17.23 -8.78 -4.95
C CYS A 203 17.91 -7.51 -4.43
N VAL A 204 17.19 -6.39 -4.41
CA VAL A 204 17.61 -5.15 -3.75
C VAL A 204 16.48 -4.71 -2.84
N PHE A 205 16.80 -4.54 -1.57
CA PHE A 205 15.84 -4.23 -0.52
C PHE A 205 16.35 -3.07 0.32
N ARG A 206 15.43 -2.22 0.79
CA ARG A 206 15.78 -1.21 1.79
C ARG A 206 16.03 -1.92 3.12
N ARG A 207 17.23 -1.71 3.70
CA ARG A 207 17.65 -2.33 4.96
C ARG A 207 16.62 -2.17 6.08
N THR A 208 16.10 -0.96 6.27
CA THR A 208 15.11 -0.67 7.31
C THR A 208 13.82 -1.48 7.15
N THR A 209 13.38 -1.71 5.91
CA THR A 209 12.19 -2.52 5.62
C THR A 209 12.43 -3.98 5.97
N VAL A 210 13.59 -4.53 5.60
CA VAL A 210 13.98 -5.92 5.92
C VAL A 210 14.12 -6.11 7.42
N ASP A 211 14.74 -5.17 8.13
CA ASP A 211 14.93 -5.26 9.58
C ASP A 211 13.59 -5.21 10.33
N ALA A 212 12.66 -4.35 9.88
CA ALA A 212 11.29 -4.33 10.40
C ALA A 212 10.58 -5.67 10.16
N LEU A 213 10.72 -6.28 8.98
CA LEU A 213 10.15 -7.59 8.68
C LEU A 213 10.74 -8.69 9.56
N ARG A 214 12.06 -8.70 9.77
CA ARG A 214 12.74 -9.65 10.68
C ARG A 214 12.23 -9.51 12.12
N GLN A 215 12.02 -8.27 12.58
CA GLN A 215 11.45 -8.01 13.89
C GLN A 215 10.03 -8.58 14.00
N LEU A 216 9.16 -8.32 13.02
CA LEU A 216 7.79 -8.84 12.98
C LEU A 216 7.76 -10.37 12.92
N GLN A 217 8.63 -11.00 12.11
CA GLN A 217 8.75 -12.45 12.01
C GLN A 217 9.19 -13.07 13.34
N SER A 218 10.28 -12.56 13.94
CA SER A 218 10.84 -13.12 15.17
C SER A 218 9.85 -13.11 16.33
N GLN A 219 9.01 -12.06 16.41
CA GLN A 219 8.03 -11.88 17.48
C GLN A 219 6.66 -12.49 17.16
N LYS A 220 6.39 -12.84 15.89
CA LYS A 220 5.08 -13.33 15.38
C LYS A 220 3.89 -12.51 15.90
N ASN A 221 4.07 -11.19 16.01
CA ASN A 221 3.16 -10.31 16.73
C ASN A 221 2.49 -9.26 15.83
N VAL A 222 2.64 -9.34 14.50
CA VAL A 222 2.06 -8.35 13.57
C VAL A 222 0.56 -8.14 13.79
N GLY A 223 -0.20 -9.21 14.02
CA GLY A 223 -1.63 -9.11 14.34
C GLY A 223 -1.91 -8.39 15.67
N LYS A 224 -1.09 -8.60 16.69
CA LYS A 224 -1.22 -7.90 17.99
C LYS A 224 -0.87 -6.42 17.86
N LEU A 225 0.17 -6.08 17.10
CA LEU A 225 0.58 -4.71 16.86
C LEU A 225 -0.48 -3.94 16.05
N LEU A 226 -1.01 -4.53 14.97
CA LEU A 226 -2.09 -3.94 14.18
C LEU A 226 -3.36 -3.74 15.01
N ARG A 227 -3.71 -4.73 15.85
CA ARG A 227 -4.84 -4.63 16.78
C ARG A 227 -4.64 -3.48 17.76
N HIS A 228 -3.48 -3.41 18.39
CA HIS A 228 -3.16 -2.35 19.33
C HIS A 228 -3.25 -0.96 18.68
N MET A 229 -2.74 -0.80 17.45
CA MET A 229 -2.87 0.47 16.71
C MET A 229 -4.32 0.83 16.43
N PHE A 230 -5.17 -0.14 16.05
CA PHE A 230 -6.59 0.08 15.82
C PHE A 230 -7.34 0.45 17.12
N GLU A 231 -7.12 -0.30 18.20
CA GLU A 231 -7.78 -0.07 19.50
C GLU A 231 -7.37 1.26 20.15
N THR A 232 -6.13 1.69 19.96
CA THR A 232 -5.62 2.94 20.54
C THR A 232 -5.95 4.19 19.73
N ARG A 233 -6.06 4.08 18.41
CA ARG A 233 -6.30 5.23 17.53
C ARG A 233 -7.76 5.43 17.19
N ASP A 234 -8.54 4.35 17.14
CA ASP A 234 -9.92 4.36 16.63
C ASP A 234 -10.89 3.69 17.62
N GLN A 235 -10.70 3.96 18.92
CA GLN A 235 -11.49 3.32 19.99
C GLN A 235 -13.02 3.46 19.79
N SER A 236 -13.49 4.58 19.24
CA SER A 236 -14.91 4.83 18.96
C SER A 236 -15.47 4.01 17.79
N LEU A 237 -14.62 3.31 17.03
CA LEU A 237 -15.00 2.54 15.84
C LEU A 237 -15.03 1.03 16.09
N LEU A 238 -14.64 0.56 17.29
CA LEU A 238 -14.53 -0.87 17.61
C LEU A 238 -15.86 -1.63 17.42
N ASP A 239 -16.99 -0.98 17.66
CA ASP A 239 -18.33 -1.57 17.49
C ASP A 239 -18.84 -1.51 16.05
N PHE A 240 -18.19 -0.72 15.17
CA PHE A 240 -18.67 -0.43 13.81
C PHE A 240 -17.79 -1.04 12.72
N LEU A 241 -16.52 -1.33 13.02
CA LEU A 241 -15.58 -1.91 12.09
C LEU A 241 -14.89 -3.12 12.73
N PRO A 242 -15.09 -4.34 12.22
CA PRO A 242 -14.42 -5.51 12.77
C PRO A 242 -12.90 -5.42 12.58
N PHE A 243 -12.16 -6.03 13.50
CA PHE A 243 -10.72 -6.25 13.31
C PHE A 243 -10.45 -7.32 12.24
N LEU A 244 -9.20 -7.41 11.76
CA LEU A 244 -8.76 -8.44 10.83
C LEU A 244 -9.02 -9.86 11.39
N PRO A 245 -9.63 -10.78 10.61
CA PRO A 245 -9.80 -12.17 10.99
C PRO A 245 -8.45 -12.90 11.18
N GLU A 246 -8.44 -13.92 12.02
CA GLU A 246 -7.23 -14.72 12.30
C GLU A 246 -6.63 -15.33 11.02
N LYS A 247 -7.48 -15.78 10.08
CA LYS A 247 -7.02 -16.29 8.78
C LYS A 247 -6.17 -15.25 8.03
N SER A 248 -6.60 -13.99 7.99
CA SER A 248 -5.87 -12.92 7.33
C SER A 248 -4.54 -12.63 8.02
N ILE A 249 -4.48 -12.70 9.35
CA ILE A 249 -3.24 -12.53 10.11
C ILE A 249 -2.27 -13.69 9.84
N LYS A 250 -2.77 -14.94 9.75
CA LYS A 250 -1.97 -16.10 9.36
C LYS A 250 -1.38 -15.93 7.96
N THR A 251 -2.21 -15.49 7.00
CA THR A 251 -1.75 -15.16 5.64
C THR A 251 -0.68 -14.07 5.65
N LEU A 252 -0.85 -12.99 6.41
CA LEU A 252 0.13 -11.92 6.52
C LEU A 252 1.48 -12.42 7.07
N ASN A 253 1.47 -13.21 8.16
CA ASN A 253 2.70 -13.79 8.71
C ASN A 253 3.40 -14.70 7.69
N TYR A 254 2.65 -15.59 7.03
CA TYR A 254 3.20 -16.43 5.97
C TYR A 254 3.86 -15.60 4.87
N ARG A 255 3.22 -14.51 4.44
CA ARG A 255 3.78 -13.64 3.39
C ARG A 255 5.01 -12.87 3.86
N ILE A 256 5.09 -12.49 5.14
CA ILE A 256 6.32 -11.94 5.75
C ILE A 256 7.46 -12.96 5.63
N ASP A 257 7.19 -14.23 5.96
CA ASP A 257 8.16 -15.32 5.84
C ASP A 257 8.66 -15.45 4.38
N GLN A 258 7.75 -15.42 3.40
CA GLN A 258 8.10 -15.50 1.98
C GLN A 258 8.97 -14.34 1.49
N VAL A 259 8.75 -13.11 1.98
CA VAL A 259 9.63 -11.98 1.66
C VAL A 259 11.03 -12.20 2.23
N LEU A 260 11.14 -12.68 3.47
CA LEU A 260 12.44 -12.93 4.12
C LEU A 260 13.17 -14.13 3.52
N GLU A 261 12.46 -15.14 3.02
CA GLU A 261 13.03 -16.22 2.22
C GLU A 261 13.65 -15.69 0.92
N GLN A 262 12.96 -14.79 0.22
CA GLN A 262 13.51 -14.15 -0.98
C GLN A 262 14.76 -13.31 -0.63
N VAL A 263 14.74 -12.54 0.47
CA VAL A 263 15.92 -11.81 0.95
C VAL A 263 17.09 -12.76 1.17
N THR A 264 16.86 -13.87 1.88
CA THR A 264 17.89 -14.88 2.18
C THR A 264 18.46 -15.51 0.91
N LYS A 265 17.59 -15.85 -0.05
CA LYS A 265 17.99 -16.33 -1.37
C LYS A 265 18.89 -15.32 -2.08
N CYS A 266 18.51 -14.05 -2.13
CA CYS A 266 19.31 -13.01 -2.77
C CYS A 266 20.66 -12.80 -2.08
N GLN A 267 20.71 -12.87 -0.74
CA GLN A 267 21.98 -12.83 0.01
C GLN A 267 22.91 -13.98 -0.36
N SER A 268 22.37 -15.20 -0.58
CA SER A 268 23.18 -16.34 -1.03
C SER A 268 23.72 -16.19 -2.45
N LEU A 269 23.00 -15.47 -3.31
CA LEU A 269 23.36 -15.28 -4.72
C LEU A 269 24.34 -14.11 -4.93
N TYR A 270 24.17 -13.03 -4.18
CA TYR A 270 24.87 -11.77 -4.43
C TYR A 270 25.73 -11.27 -3.26
N GLY A 271 25.70 -11.95 -2.10
CA GLY A 271 26.32 -11.47 -0.87
C GLY A 271 25.39 -10.58 -0.03
N ALA A 272 25.88 -10.18 1.14
CA ALA A 272 25.13 -9.41 2.14
C ALA A 272 25.16 -7.89 1.91
#